data_AF-A0A917AC66-F1
#
_entry.id   AF-A0A917AC66-F1
#
_cell.length_a   1.000
_cell.length_b   1.000
_cell.length_c   1.000
_cell.angle_alpha   90.00
_cell.angle_beta   90.00
_cell.angle_gamma   90.00
#
_symmetry.space_group_name_H-M   'P 1'
#
loop_
_entity.id
_entity.type
_entity.pdbx_description
1 polymer ?
#
loop_
_entity_poly.entity_id
_entity_poly.type
_entity_poly.pdbx_seq_one_letter_code
_entity_poly.pdbx_strand_id
1 'polypeptide(L)'
;MRLSQTAAALALMALAQPLWAAGDNSTAPTPTETSTKCADGEVFDKDKQKCEKSASLDFDDDDRYEAVRELAYAGRPGSALMVIASAETRDTPRFLTYTGFSLRQMGDFDGAMAAYQKALAIDPDFILARSYMAQGMLQQGRRDEAVAQLREIEARDGTGTWAHRSLMMAMKGDYRSY
;
A
#
# COMPACT_ATOMS: atom_id res chain seq x y z
N MET A 1 37.27 -40.26 36.10
CA MET A 1 37.17 -39.52 34.82
C MET A 1 36.33 -40.35 33.86
N ARG A 2 35.41 -39.68 33.14
CA ARG A 2 34.53 -40.15 32.04
C ARG A 2 33.15 -40.73 32.43
N LEU A 3 32.18 -39.83 32.50
CA LEU A 3 30.76 -40.08 32.26
C LEU A 3 30.53 -40.12 30.74
N SER A 4 29.89 -41.17 30.22
CA SER A 4 29.45 -41.26 28.83
C SER A 4 27.93 -41.12 28.81
N GLN A 5 27.42 -39.99 28.31
CA GLN A 5 25.97 -39.75 28.15
C GLN A 5 25.53 -40.17 26.75
N THR A 6 24.46 -40.95 26.68
CA THR A 6 23.77 -41.36 25.46
C THR A 6 22.63 -40.42 25.11
N ALA A 7 22.55 -40.09 23.81
CA ALA A 7 21.35 -39.91 22.98
C ALA A 7 20.30 -38.83 23.34
N ALA A 8 20.08 -37.92 22.39
CA ALA A 8 18.76 -37.71 21.78
C ALA A 8 18.91 -36.78 20.55
N ALA A 9 18.78 -37.35 19.35
CA ALA A 9 18.62 -36.58 18.12
C ALA A 9 17.14 -36.18 18.00
N LEU A 10 16.83 -34.91 18.24
CA LEU A 10 15.51 -34.34 17.97
C LEU A 10 15.46 -33.85 16.52
N ALA A 11 14.71 -34.57 15.70
CA ALA A 11 14.36 -34.17 14.34
C ALA A 11 13.39 -32.97 14.40
N LEU A 12 13.85 -31.80 13.95
CA LEU A 12 13.01 -30.63 13.74
C LEU A 12 12.23 -30.81 12.42
N MET A 13 10.92 -31.06 12.53
CA MET A 13 10.00 -30.95 11.40
C MET A 13 9.90 -29.48 11.01
N ALA A 14 10.41 -29.14 9.83
CA ALA A 14 10.19 -27.84 9.20
C ALA A 14 8.71 -27.75 8.77
N LEU A 15 7.89 -27.05 9.54
CA LEU A 15 6.60 -26.59 9.07
C LEU A 15 6.86 -25.54 7.99
N ALA A 16 6.68 -25.92 6.73
CA ALA A 16 6.56 -24.97 5.64
C ALA A 16 5.31 -24.13 5.90
N GLN A 17 5.51 -22.95 6.50
CA GLN A 17 4.46 -21.95 6.59
C GLN A 17 4.12 -21.53 5.15
N PRO A 18 2.83 -21.40 4.79
CA PRO A 18 2.48 -20.82 3.50
C PRO A 18 3.05 -19.42 3.44
N LEU A 19 3.83 -19.13 2.39
CA LEU A 19 4.24 -17.78 2.02
C LEU A 19 3.00 -17.02 1.58
N TRP A 20 2.21 -16.55 2.54
CA TRP A 20 1.36 -15.40 2.30
C TRP A 20 2.30 -14.25 2.00
N ALA A 21 2.41 -13.91 0.72
CA ALA A 21 2.85 -12.58 0.32
C ALA A 21 2.01 -11.61 1.15
N ALA A 22 2.64 -10.99 2.14
CA ALA A 22 1.99 -10.08 3.06
C ALA A 22 1.47 -8.90 2.22
N GLY A 23 0.21 -8.97 1.78
CA GLY A 23 -0.54 -7.80 1.37
C GLY A 23 -0.46 -6.85 2.55
N ASP A 24 0.25 -5.74 2.37
CA ASP A 24 0.81 -4.98 3.46
C ASP A 24 -0.24 -4.61 4.51
N ASN A 25 0.04 -4.92 5.78
CA ASN A 25 -0.81 -4.52 6.90
C ASN A 25 -0.58 -3.04 7.23
N SER A 26 -0.62 -2.20 6.20
CA SER A 26 -0.02 -0.88 6.21
C SER A 26 -0.84 0.12 7.01
N THR A 27 -0.41 0.37 8.25
CA THR A 27 -0.72 1.61 8.96
C THR A 27 -0.36 2.82 8.10
N ALA A 28 -0.94 3.99 8.42
CA ALA A 28 -0.54 5.24 7.77
C ALA A 28 1.01 5.38 7.81
N PRO A 29 1.65 5.70 6.68
CA PRO A 29 3.10 5.84 6.63
C PRO A 29 3.56 7.02 7.50
N THR A 30 4.75 6.90 8.08
CA THR A 30 5.39 8.00 8.80
C THR A 30 6.08 8.94 7.81
N PRO A 31 5.84 10.26 7.87
CA PRO A 31 6.58 11.22 7.05
C PRO A 31 8.09 11.13 7.28
N THR A 32 8.86 11.18 6.20
CA THR A 32 10.32 11.21 6.14
C THR A 32 10.79 12.43 5.33
N GLU A 33 12.09 12.55 5.11
CA GLU A 33 12.70 13.51 4.21
C GLU A 33 12.16 13.46 2.79
N THR A 34 11.69 12.29 2.33
CA THR A 34 11.10 12.15 0.98
C THR A 34 9.88 13.05 0.82
N SER A 35 8.91 13.00 1.74
CA SER A 35 7.73 13.86 1.66
C SER A 35 7.98 15.29 2.11
N THR A 36 8.91 15.51 3.05
CA THR A 36 9.09 16.81 3.71
C THR A 36 10.16 17.71 3.10
N LYS A 37 11.19 17.16 2.46
CA LYS A 37 12.33 17.91 1.93
C LYS A 37 12.52 17.78 0.42
N CYS A 38 12.25 16.61 -0.15
CA CYS A 38 12.56 16.35 -1.56
C CYS A 38 11.56 16.98 -2.54
N ALA A 39 12.08 17.43 -3.69
CA ALA A 39 11.26 18.02 -4.75
C ALA A 39 10.38 16.96 -5.44
N ASP A 40 9.52 17.40 -6.36
CA ASP A 40 8.67 16.47 -7.11
C ASP A 40 9.51 15.53 -7.99
N GLY A 41 9.20 14.22 -7.92
CA GLY A 41 9.94 13.18 -8.63
C GLY A 41 11.27 12.79 -8.00
N GLU A 42 11.55 13.24 -6.78
CA GLU A 42 12.73 12.88 -6.00
C GLU A 42 12.39 12.03 -4.78
N VAL A 43 13.32 11.17 -4.39
CA VAL A 43 13.27 10.30 -3.21
C VAL A 43 14.53 10.53 -2.38
N PHE A 44 14.40 10.54 -1.05
CA PHE A 44 15.55 10.72 -0.18
C PHE A 44 16.37 9.43 -0.09
N ASP A 45 17.61 9.48 -0.56
CA ASP A 45 18.60 8.44 -0.39
C ASP A 45 19.21 8.56 1.02
N LYS A 46 18.93 7.56 1.87
CA LYS A 46 19.39 7.52 3.27
C LYS A 46 20.89 7.30 3.38
N ASP A 47 21.53 6.66 2.42
CA ASP A 47 22.97 6.41 2.45
C ASP A 47 23.75 7.66 2.04
N LYS A 48 23.24 8.37 1.02
CA LYS A 48 23.86 9.60 0.51
C LYS A 48 23.40 10.86 1.25
N GLN A 49 22.39 10.75 2.10
CA GLN A 49 21.78 11.86 2.84
C GLN A 49 21.33 13.01 1.92
N LYS A 50 20.78 12.68 0.74
CA LYS A 50 20.32 13.66 -0.25
C LYS A 50 19.12 13.16 -1.03
N CYS A 51 18.37 14.11 -1.59
CA CYS A 51 17.31 13.82 -2.54
C CYS A 51 17.91 13.45 -3.89
N GLU A 52 17.49 12.32 -4.43
CA GLU A 52 17.89 11.81 -5.73
C GLU A 52 16.68 11.66 -6.63
N LYS A 53 16.90 11.65 -7.95
CA LYS A 53 15.81 11.36 -8.89
C LYS A 53 15.25 9.97 -8.61
N SER A 54 13.93 9.86 -8.57
CA SER A 54 13.24 8.58 -8.32
C SER A 54 13.57 7.48 -9.32
N ALA A 55 14.01 7.85 -10.53
CA ALA A 55 14.52 6.94 -11.56
C ALA A 55 15.97 6.49 -11.34
N SER A 56 16.63 6.89 -10.25
CA SER A 56 17.97 6.41 -9.93
C SER A 56 17.96 4.90 -9.73
N LEU A 57 19.03 4.23 -10.18
CA LEU A 57 19.26 2.81 -9.97
C LEU A 57 19.58 2.47 -8.50
N ASP A 58 19.77 3.48 -7.65
CA ASP A 58 19.97 3.30 -6.21
C ASP A 58 18.68 2.85 -5.50
N PHE A 59 17.52 3.05 -6.12
CA PHE A 59 16.23 2.66 -5.56
C PHE A 59 15.70 1.42 -6.26
N ASP A 60 15.22 0.46 -5.50
CA ASP A 60 14.38 -0.60 -6.03
C ASP A 60 12.89 -0.21 -6.01
N ASP A 61 12.03 -1.10 -6.49
CA ASP A 61 10.60 -0.82 -6.54
C ASP A 61 9.92 -0.84 -5.17
N ASP A 62 10.51 -1.50 -4.16
CA ASP A 62 10.00 -1.44 -2.79
C ASP A 62 10.34 -0.07 -2.16
N ASP A 63 11.54 0.47 -2.39
CA ASP A 63 11.89 1.85 -2.01
C ASP A 63 10.95 2.87 -2.66
N ARG A 64 10.72 2.72 -3.97
CA ARG A 64 9.77 3.58 -4.70
C ARG A 64 8.36 3.44 -4.16
N TYR A 65 7.93 2.22 -3.82
CA TYR A 65 6.63 1.99 -3.23
C TYR A 65 6.49 2.69 -1.88
N GLU A 66 7.48 2.60 -0.99
CA GLU A 66 7.46 3.33 0.29
C GLU A 66 7.36 4.85 0.09
N ALA A 67 8.17 5.40 -0.81
CA ALA A 67 8.12 6.82 -1.17
C ALA A 67 6.75 7.23 -1.71
N VAL A 68 6.14 6.43 -2.59
CA VAL A 68 4.80 6.67 -3.15
C VAL A 68 3.75 6.72 -2.06
N ARG A 69 3.79 5.77 -1.12
CA ARG A 69 2.85 5.73 0.01
C ARG A 69 2.94 7.00 0.83
N GLU A 70 4.16 7.39 1.17
CA GLU A 70 4.44 8.57 1.97
C GLU A 70 3.98 9.86 1.27
N LEU A 71 4.38 10.06 0.00
CA LEU A 71 4.01 11.22 -0.80
C LEU A 71 2.50 11.33 -1.00
N ALA A 72 1.84 10.20 -1.24
CA ALA A 72 0.39 10.14 -1.38
C ALA A 72 -0.31 10.59 -0.09
N TYR A 73 0.13 10.12 1.08
CA TYR A 73 -0.44 10.51 2.38
C TYR A 73 -0.09 11.95 2.77
N ALA A 74 1.05 12.47 2.32
CA ALA A 74 1.47 13.84 2.55
C ALA A 74 0.77 14.88 1.65
N GLY A 75 -0.25 14.47 0.87
CA GLY A 75 -0.97 15.37 -0.03
C GLY A 75 -0.16 15.81 -1.24
N ARG A 76 0.86 15.03 -1.64
CA ARG A 76 1.70 15.26 -2.83
C ARG A 76 1.41 14.23 -3.93
N PRO A 77 0.17 14.14 -4.44
CA PRO A 77 -0.22 13.10 -5.40
C PRO A 77 0.53 13.19 -6.73
N GLY A 78 0.91 14.39 -7.19
CA GLY A 78 1.73 14.58 -8.39
C GLY A 78 3.11 13.93 -8.27
N SER A 79 3.81 14.18 -7.16
CA SER A 79 5.10 13.54 -6.89
C SER A 79 4.98 12.03 -6.76
N ALA A 80 3.94 11.54 -6.08
CA ALA A 80 3.67 10.10 -5.99
C ALA A 80 3.51 9.46 -7.38
N LEU A 81 2.78 10.10 -8.31
CA LEU A 81 2.64 9.61 -9.69
C LEU A 81 3.96 9.66 -10.47
N MET A 82 4.82 10.65 -10.23
CA MET A 82 6.15 10.70 -10.84
C MET A 82 7.05 9.55 -10.35
N VAL A 83 6.98 9.20 -9.07
CA VAL A 83 7.73 8.05 -8.53
C VAL A 83 7.14 6.73 -9.05
N ILE A 84 5.81 6.60 -9.18
CA ILE A 84 5.17 5.43 -9.82
C ILE A 84 5.67 5.27 -11.26
N ALA A 85 5.82 6.37 -12.01
CA ALA A 85 6.26 6.34 -13.40
C ALA A 85 7.70 5.84 -13.57
N SER A 86 8.54 5.94 -12.54
CA SER A 86 9.92 5.44 -12.56
C SER A 86 10.07 4.00 -12.09
N ALA A 87 9.02 3.40 -11.53
CA ALA A 87 9.03 1.99 -11.13
C ALA A 87 8.97 1.05 -12.36
N GLU A 88 9.68 -0.07 -12.27
CA GLU A 88 9.70 -1.11 -13.30
C GLU A 88 8.38 -1.89 -13.31
N THR A 89 7.85 -2.17 -12.11
CA THR A 89 6.64 -2.96 -11.85
C THR A 89 5.41 -2.08 -11.56
N ARG A 90 5.35 -0.90 -12.19
CA ARG A 90 4.30 0.12 -11.97
C ARG A 90 2.86 -0.36 -12.20
N ASP A 91 2.68 -1.45 -12.95
CA ASP A 91 1.39 -2.08 -13.22
C ASP A 91 1.01 -3.19 -12.21
N THR A 92 1.65 -3.23 -11.04
CA THR A 92 1.28 -4.15 -9.94
C THR A 92 0.10 -3.60 -9.10
N PRO A 93 -0.65 -4.47 -8.39
CA PRO A 93 -1.75 -4.02 -7.52
C PRO A 93 -1.33 -2.95 -6.50
N ARG A 94 -0.11 -3.05 -5.96
CA ARG A 94 0.50 -2.08 -5.04
C ARG A 94 0.57 -0.68 -5.65
N PHE A 95 1.23 -0.52 -6.79
CA PHE A 95 1.35 0.78 -7.46
C PHE A 95 0.04 1.27 -8.07
N LEU A 96 -0.80 0.39 -8.62
CA LEU A 96 -2.10 0.76 -9.17
C LEU A 96 -3.06 1.28 -8.08
N THR A 97 -2.98 0.72 -6.88
CA THR A 97 -3.76 1.19 -5.72
C THR A 97 -3.38 2.62 -5.35
N TYR A 98 -2.08 2.94 -5.32
CA TYR A 98 -1.63 4.31 -5.03
C TYR A 98 -1.73 5.26 -6.23
N THR A 99 -1.77 4.74 -7.46
CA THR A 99 -2.19 5.51 -8.64
C THR A 99 -3.63 5.97 -8.46
N GLY A 100 -4.53 5.06 -8.11
CA GLY A 100 -5.92 5.39 -7.85
C GLY A 100 -6.10 6.36 -6.68
N PHE A 101 -5.31 6.18 -5.61
CA PHE A 101 -5.35 7.07 -4.45
C PHE A 101 -4.91 8.49 -4.82
N SER A 102 -3.82 8.63 -5.58
CA SER A 102 -3.29 9.92 -6.01
C SER A 102 -4.21 10.64 -7.00
N LEU A 103 -4.75 9.93 -8.00
CA LEU A 103 -5.71 10.49 -8.96
C LEU A 103 -6.98 11.02 -8.28
N ARG A 104 -7.49 10.28 -7.29
CA ARG A 104 -8.64 10.70 -6.48
C ARG A 104 -8.36 11.99 -5.72
N GLN A 105 -7.17 12.16 -5.14
CA GLN A 105 -6.78 13.41 -4.48
C GLN A 105 -6.71 14.59 -5.45
N MET A 106 -6.38 14.33 -6.71
CA MET A 106 -6.37 15.33 -7.78
C MET A 106 -7.77 15.60 -8.37
N GLY A 107 -8.81 14.88 -7.92
CA GLY A 107 -10.18 15.00 -8.44
C GLY A 107 -10.46 14.20 -9.71
N ASP A 108 -9.47 13.46 -10.23
CA ASP A 108 -9.68 12.51 -11.34
C ASP A 108 -10.25 11.20 -10.80
N PHE A 109 -11.56 11.22 -10.54
CA PHE A 109 -12.25 10.08 -9.99
C PHE A 109 -12.37 8.91 -10.98
N ASP A 110 -12.53 9.19 -12.27
CA ASP A 110 -12.69 8.15 -13.29
C ASP A 110 -11.38 7.39 -13.48
N GLY A 111 -10.26 8.12 -13.60
CA GLY A 111 -8.92 7.53 -13.61
C GLY A 111 -8.63 6.75 -12.32
N ALA A 112 -9.06 7.26 -11.17
CA ALA A 112 -8.90 6.57 -9.91
C ALA A 112 -9.63 5.21 -9.88
N MET A 113 -10.90 5.19 -10.28
CA MET A 113 -11.69 3.95 -10.33
C MET A 113 -11.08 2.94 -11.31
N ALA A 114 -10.63 3.39 -12.49
CA ALA A 114 -9.98 2.53 -13.46
C ALA A 114 -8.70 1.89 -12.91
N ALA A 115 -7.88 2.64 -12.16
CA ALA A 115 -6.67 2.12 -11.55
C ALA A 115 -6.97 1.05 -10.48
N TYR A 116 -7.94 1.28 -9.59
CA TYR A 116 -8.35 0.29 -8.60
C TYR A 116 -8.93 -0.97 -9.25
N GLN A 117 -9.77 -0.81 -10.28
CA GLN A 117 -10.32 -1.95 -11.01
C GLN A 117 -9.23 -2.75 -11.70
N LYS A 118 -8.21 -2.09 -12.26
CA LYS A 118 -7.04 -2.78 -12.82
C LYS A 118 -6.25 -3.53 -11.75
N ALA A 119 -6.05 -2.94 -10.56
CA ALA A 119 -5.40 -3.63 -9.43
C ALA A 119 -6.16 -4.91 -9.05
N LEU A 120 -7.49 -4.83 -8.94
CA LEU A 120 -8.36 -5.95 -8.57
C LEU A 120 -8.55 -6.99 -9.69
N ALA A 121 -8.35 -6.60 -10.95
CA ALA A 121 -8.32 -7.54 -12.07
C ALA A 121 -7.04 -8.38 -12.08
N ILE A 122 -5.93 -7.84 -11.58
CA ILE A 122 -4.66 -8.55 -11.43
C ILE A 122 -4.68 -9.42 -10.18
N ASP A 123 -5.11 -8.86 -9.06
CA ASP A 123 -5.24 -9.55 -7.78
C ASP A 123 -6.58 -9.22 -7.13
N PRO A 124 -7.60 -10.10 -7.29
CA PRO A 124 -8.90 -9.93 -6.67
C PRO A 124 -8.88 -9.85 -5.14
N ASP A 125 -7.79 -10.35 -4.52
CA ASP A 125 -7.61 -10.43 -3.08
C ASP A 125 -6.78 -9.27 -2.52
N PHE A 126 -6.41 -8.29 -3.36
CA PHE A 126 -5.75 -7.05 -2.93
C PHE A 126 -6.73 -6.10 -2.22
N ILE A 127 -7.10 -6.44 -0.98
CA ILE A 127 -8.15 -5.77 -0.20
C ILE A 127 -7.92 -4.26 0.03
N LEU A 128 -6.66 -3.78 -0.05
CA LEU A 128 -6.36 -2.35 0.05
C LEU A 128 -6.95 -1.56 -1.11
N ALA A 129 -6.90 -2.10 -2.35
CA ALA A 129 -7.54 -1.48 -3.51
C ALA A 129 -9.06 -1.35 -3.31
N ARG A 130 -9.71 -2.38 -2.74
CA ARG A 130 -11.15 -2.34 -2.43
C ARG A 130 -11.47 -1.22 -1.45
N SER A 131 -10.66 -1.06 -0.40
CA SER A 131 -10.86 -0.03 0.61
C SER A 131 -10.74 1.38 0.03
N TYR A 132 -9.67 1.66 -0.74
CA TYR A 132 -9.49 2.98 -1.34
C TYR A 132 -10.48 3.28 -2.47
N MET A 133 -10.87 2.26 -3.25
CA MET A 133 -11.95 2.38 -4.23
C MET A 133 -13.27 2.75 -3.55
N ALA A 134 -13.62 2.07 -2.47
CA ALA A 134 -14.82 2.34 -1.68
C ALA A 134 -14.80 3.73 -1.04
N GLN A 135 -13.63 4.22 -0.60
CA GLN A 135 -13.49 5.60 -0.13
C GLN A 135 -13.76 6.62 -1.24
N GLY A 136 -13.35 6.33 -2.48
CA GLY A 136 -13.73 7.13 -3.65
C GLY A 136 -15.24 7.10 -3.94
N MET A 137 -15.88 5.94 -3.80
CA MET A 137 -17.34 5.81 -3.91
C MET A 137 -18.06 6.66 -2.86
N LEU A 138 -17.59 6.66 -1.61
CA LEU A 138 -18.14 7.50 -0.54
C LEU A 138 -18.05 9.00 -0.87
N GLN A 139 -16.94 9.46 -1.45
CA GLN A 139 -16.77 10.86 -1.87
C GLN A 139 -17.76 11.27 -2.97
N GLN A 140 -18.21 10.31 -3.80
CA GLN A 140 -19.25 10.54 -4.81
C GLN A 140 -20.68 10.29 -4.29
N GLY A 141 -20.86 10.03 -2.98
CA GLY A 141 -22.17 9.72 -2.39
C GLY A 141 -22.68 8.30 -2.66
N ARG A 142 -21.86 7.42 -3.27
CA ARG A 142 -22.19 6.04 -3.62
C ARG A 142 -22.00 5.10 -2.43
N ARG A 143 -22.74 5.34 -1.35
CA ARG A 143 -22.57 4.65 -0.06
C ARG A 143 -22.86 3.16 -0.14
N ASP A 144 -23.89 2.75 -0.87
CA ASP A 144 -24.28 1.34 -0.98
C ASP A 144 -23.20 0.49 -1.67
N GLU A 145 -22.52 1.05 -2.67
CA GLU A 145 -21.41 0.38 -3.35
C GLU A 145 -20.17 0.27 -2.44
N ALA A 146 -19.92 1.29 -1.62
CA ALA A 146 -18.87 1.20 -0.60
C ALA A 146 -19.16 0.12 0.46
N VAL A 147 -20.43 -0.04 0.87
CA VAL A 147 -20.87 -1.15 1.75
C VAL A 147 -20.62 -2.51 1.09
N ALA A 148 -20.89 -2.63 -0.22
CA ALA A 148 -20.61 -3.86 -0.95
C ALA A 148 -19.11 -4.20 -0.93
N GLN A 149 -18.23 -3.21 -1.13
CA GLN A 149 -16.79 -3.44 -1.03
C GLN A 149 -16.31 -3.78 0.38
N LEU A 150 -16.93 -3.24 1.43
CA LEU A 150 -16.64 -3.65 2.81
C LEU A 150 -16.92 -5.14 3.01
N ARG A 151 -18.04 -5.65 2.50
CA ARG A 151 -18.36 -7.09 2.55
C ARG A 151 -17.35 -7.93 1.77
N GLU A 152 -16.90 -7.44 0.62
CA GLU A 152 -15.85 -8.11 -0.17
C GLU A 152 -14.51 -8.17 0.56
N ILE A 153 -14.16 -7.15 1.36
CA ILE A 153 -12.98 -7.16 2.23
C ILE A 153 -13.16 -8.20 3.34
N GLU A 154 -14.31 -8.23 4.00
CA GLU A 154 -14.61 -9.18 5.08
C GLU A 154 -14.61 -10.63 4.60
N ALA A 155 -15.14 -10.88 3.39
CA ALA A 155 -15.16 -12.21 2.77
C ALA A 155 -13.78 -12.74 2.37
N ARG A 156 -12.76 -11.88 2.36
CA ARG A 156 -11.36 -12.21 2.05
C ARG A 156 -10.46 -12.10 3.27
N ASP A 157 -11.01 -12.44 4.43
CA ASP A 157 -10.34 -12.40 5.72
C ASP A 157 -9.76 -11.02 6.08
N GLY A 158 -10.26 -9.95 5.46
CA GLY A 158 -9.80 -8.58 5.68
C GLY A 158 -10.32 -7.96 6.97
N THR A 159 -11.16 -8.65 7.75
CA THR A 159 -11.73 -8.13 9.00
C THR A 159 -10.62 -7.73 9.98
N GLY A 160 -10.67 -6.48 10.46
CA GLY A 160 -9.66 -5.97 11.39
C GLY A 160 -8.30 -5.64 10.77
N THR A 161 -8.13 -5.77 9.45
CA THR A 161 -6.95 -5.21 8.75
C THR A 161 -7.03 -3.68 8.67
N TRP A 162 -5.95 -3.04 8.21
CA TRP A 162 -5.99 -1.61 7.91
C TRP A 162 -7.06 -1.26 6.88
N ALA A 163 -7.16 -2.02 5.78
CA ALA A 163 -8.13 -1.79 4.71
C ALA A 163 -9.58 -1.74 5.25
N HIS A 164 -9.93 -2.70 6.13
CA HIS A 164 -11.24 -2.74 6.79
C HIS A 164 -11.45 -1.55 7.73
N ARG A 165 -10.52 -1.28 8.65
CA ARG A 165 -10.66 -0.17 9.61
C ARG A 165 -10.71 1.19 8.91
N SER A 166 -9.87 1.40 7.89
CA SER A 166 -9.80 2.65 7.13
C SER A 166 -11.13 2.95 6.45
N LEU A 167 -11.74 1.97 5.77
CA LEU A 167 -13.04 2.14 5.15
C LEU A 167 -14.14 2.38 6.20
N MET A 168 -14.13 1.63 7.31
CA MET A 168 -15.10 1.82 8.40
C MET A 168 -15.04 3.23 9.00
N MET A 169 -13.85 3.79 9.19
CA MET A 169 -13.68 5.19 9.63
C MET A 169 -14.22 6.18 8.59
N ALA A 170 -13.91 5.97 7.31
CA ALA A 170 -14.42 6.82 6.23
C ALA A 170 -15.95 6.80 6.14
N MET A 171 -16.59 5.63 6.32
CA MET A 171 -18.05 5.49 6.31
C MET A 171 -18.75 6.20 7.46
N LYS A 172 -18.10 6.30 8.63
CA LYS A 172 -18.62 7.03 9.79
C LYS A 172 -18.53 8.54 9.63
N GLY A 173 -17.78 9.04 8.64
CA GLY A 173 -17.52 10.46 8.47
C GLY A 173 -16.44 10.99 9.43
N ASP A 174 -15.71 10.12 10.13
CA ASP A 174 -14.63 10.48 11.07
C ASP A 174 -13.32 10.87 10.36
N TYR A 175 -13.41 11.41 9.14
CA TYR A 175 -12.25 11.90 8.41
C TYR A 175 -11.94 13.34 8.84
N ARG A 176 -11.22 13.51 9.95
CA ARG A 176 -10.41 14.73 10.10
C ARG A 176 -9.28 14.62 9.08
N SER A 177 -9.32 15.48 8.07
CA SER A 177 -8.24 15.69 7.10
C SER A 177 -6.92 15.80 7.83
N TYR A 178 -5.99 14.89 7.52
CA TYR A 178 -4.56 15.10 7.77
C TYR A 178 -4.01 16.03 6.71
#